data_AF-A0A6S7DXK6-F1
#
_entry.id   AF-A0A6S7DXK6-F1
#
_cell.length_a   1.000
_cell.length_b   1.000
_cell.length_c   1.000
_cell.angle_alpha   90.00
_cell.angle_beta   90.00
_cell.angle_gamma   90.00
#
_symmetry.space_group_name_H-M   'P 1'
#
loop_
_entity.id
_entity.type
_entity.pdbx_description
1 polymer ?
#
loop_
_entity_poly.entity_id
_entity_poly.type
_entity_poly.pdbx_seq_one_letter_code
_entity_poly.pdbx_strand_id
1 'polypeptide(L)'
;MEADSTPRRRPVNDSPPPSGNVRFYFRSLIIAALVAITMLWATPRLTPSSDLLTYAIARLQARLVGGYYSPAHRNDTTVVLIDDDSLDPQKGAWPVSYRTHARWLRNIGLIHQPRAIFLDITFGRERDDPTLPELVSALCDLRDAGVPVFLAALPGDDGGLRLRDGLATPAGEPPCFTMVDVRYAASKVDRLVWSYPLWSEGGTRSAALAMAQDAAGIPLTRGGEAMALTWGVDNLDQRRFSPDCRQARGGYPEMLPGYVRRLLNGSEADKPICPYTRTLTLSELRAADADQARLQDLLTGRYVMIGAALSGFNDTVLSPVHDVIPGVFMHAMALDNLLTYRDHYKRALEWEIWPPNVLWLLGIPIVMAAHFLHWLAQWLVLRLRGLTPWTRRWLVPPQQWRFSAAPLADGAADPPPPLRALSTAHGPLAQGRLLRSVFADRASRRWLSLKTAEKLVIVAALTLRKAATILLSSMVVMYIVLVAQEWVDVGTLPIVDLAVMALAAHWLGWTDTVTKFLGGKPKADATTPPQAPPQPSAKPQE
;
A
#
# COMPACT_ATOMS: atom_id res chain seq x y z
N MET A 1 21.72 -76.11 13.31
CA MET A 1 20.44 -75.37 13.42
C MET A 1 20.69 -74.23 14.40
N GLU A 2 20.56 -72.94 14.12
CA GLU A 2 20.37 -72.15 12.90
C GLU A 2 20.66 -70.72 13.42
N ALA A 3 21.70 -70.08 12.89
CA ALA A 3 22.15 -68.79 13.37
C ALA A 3 21.33 -67.68 12.70
N ASP A 4 20.57 -66.94 13.51
CA ASP A 4 19.72 -65.83 13.11
C ASP A 4 20.55 -64.66 12.56
N SER A 5 20.46 -64.45 11.25
CA SER A 5 21.13 -63.36 10.53
C SER A 5 20.14 -62.25 10.19
N THR A 6 19.97 -61.30 11.10
CA THR A 6 19.28 -60.02 10.81
C THR A 6 20.28 -58.97 10.32
N PRO A 7 20.08 -58.30 9.17
CA PRO A 7 21.01 -57.30 8.67
C PRO A 7 20.81 -55.96 9.41
N ARG A 8 21.83 -55.54 10.18
CA ARG A 8 21.93 -54.18 10.74
C ARG A 8 21.93 -53.14 9.60
N ARG A 9 20.88 -52.30 9.56
CA ARG A 9 20.87 -51.08 8.74
C ARG A 9 22.02 -50.17 9.15
N ARG A 10 22.87 -49.79 8.19
CA ARG A 10 23.89 -48.75 8.39
C ARG A 10 23.20 -47.41 8.74
N PRO A 11 23.70 -46.66 9.73
CA PRO A 11 23.27 -45.29 9.94
C PRO A 11 23.63 -44.45 8.71
N VAL A 12 22.65 -43.69 8.23
CA VAL A 12 22.85 -42.66 7.19
C VAL A 12 23.79 -41.62 7.79
N ASN A 13 24.91 -41.35 7.09
CA ASN A 13 25.81 -40.26 7.43
C ASN A 13 25.02 -38.94 7.39
N ASP A 14 24.64 -38.43 8.56
CA ASP A 14 24.26 -37.04 8.74
C ASP A 14 25.52 -36.19 8.64
N SER A 15 25.81 -35.69 7.44
CA SER A 15 26.83 -34.65 7.28
C SER A 15 26.47 -33.47 8.19
N PRO A 16 27.40 -32.95 9.01
CA PRO A 16 27.14 -31.75 9.79
C PRO A 16 26.80 -30.60 8.84
N PRO A 17 25.91 -29.67 9.25
CA PRO A 17 25.56 -28.53 8.42
C PRO A 17 26.84 -27.74 8.09
N PRO A 18 26.94 -27.16 6.88
CA PRO A 18 28.09 -26.34 6.55
C PRO A 18 28.18 -25.24 7.61
N SER A 19 29.28 -25.20 8.36
CA SER A 19 29.66 -24.07 9.21
C SER A 19 29.94 -22.88 8.28
N GLY A 20 28.86 -22.27 7.80
CA GLY A 20 28.91 -21.17 6.87
C GLY A 20 29.66 -20.02 7.53
N ASN A 21 30.83 -19.70 6.96
CA ASN A 21 31.66 -18.58 7.37
C ASN A 21 30.81 -17.33 7.57
N VAL A 22 30.73 -16.82 8.80
CA VAL A 22 30.01 -15.58 9.16
C VAL A 22 30.45 -14.41 8.26
N ARG A 23 31.73 -14.41 7.83
CA ARG A 23 32.28 -13.46 6.85
C ARG A 23 31.66 -13.55 5.45
N PHE A 24 31.25 -14.74 5.01
CA PHE A 24 30.56 -14.94 3.73
C PHE A 24 29.13 -14.37 3.78
N TYR A 25 28.42 -14.61 4.90
CA TYR A 25 27.09 -14.05 5.12
C TYR A 25 27.09 -12.52 5.15
N PHE A 26 28.05 -11.91 5.85
CA PHE A 26 28.14 -10.45 5.95
C PHE A 26 28.43 -9.79 4.59
N ARG A 27 29.33 -10.37 3.77
CA ARG A 27 29.59 -9.88 2.41
C ARG A 27 28.38 -10.02 1.49
N SER A 28 27.69 -11.17 1.56
CA SER A 28 26.45 -11.40 0.81
C SER A 28 25.37 -10.38 1.15
N LEU A 29 25.27 -9.98 2.41
CA LEU A 29 24.29 -9.02 2.90
C LEU A 29 24.54 -7.61 2.31
N ILE A 30 25.80 -7.15 2.31
CA ILE A 30 26.18 -5.84 1.75
C ILE A 30 25.89 -5.80 0.24
N ILE A 31 26.27 -6.85 -0.49
CA ILE A 31 26.01 -6.94 -1.93
C ILE A 31 24.50 -6.93 -2.21
N ALA A 32 23.71 -7.68 -1.43
CA ALA A 32 22.26 -7.69 -1.57
C ALA A 32 21.64 -6.30 -1.31
N ALA A 33 22.10 -5.58 -0.29
CA ALA A 33 21.64 -4.22 0.00
C ALA A 33 21.97 -3.24 -1.14
N LEU A 34 23.21 -3.26 -1.66
CA LEU A 34 23.61 -2.41 -2.79
C LEU A 34 22.81 -2.71 -4.07
N VAL A 35 22.58 -3.99 -4.37
CA VAL A 35 21.77 -4.41 -5.53
C VAL A 35 20.32 -3.97 -5.35
N ALA A 36 19.74 -4.18 -4.17
CA ALA A 36 18.36 -3.77 -3.88
C ALA A 36 18.17 -2.26 -4.07
N ILE A 37 19.13 -1.44 -3.62
CA ILE A 37 19.07 0.02 -3.74
C ILE A 37 19.25 0.47 -5.18
N THR A 38 20.20 -0.13 -5.90
CA THR A 38 20.39 0.14 -7.33
C THR A 38 19.12 -0.21 -8.10
N MET A 39 18.43 -1.31 -7.75
CA MET A 39 17.15 -1.66 -8.37
C MET A 39 16.01 -0.73 -7.96
N LEU A 40 15.91 -0.31 -6.69
CA LEU A 40 14.93 0.67 -6.24
C LEU A 40 15.05 1.99 -7.01
N TRP A 41 16.28 2.42 -7.29
CA TRP A 41 16.51 3.60 -8.11
C TRP A 41 16.24 3.37 -9.61
N ALA A 42 16.71 2.26 -10.18
CA ALA A 42 16.67 2.01 -11.62
C ALA A 42 15.31 1.53 -12.14
N THR A 43 14.60 0.70 -11.38
CA THR A 43 13.37 0.02 -11.84
C THR A 43 12.24 0.98 -12.21
N PRO A 44 11.91 2.01 -11.38
CA PRO A 44 10.88 2.98 -11.75
C PRO A 44 11.22 3.77 -13.03
N ARG A 45 12.51 3.96 -13.31
CA ARG A 45 13.00 4.70 -14.49
C ARG A 45 13.04 3.85 -15.76
N LEU A 46 13.26 2.54 -15.62
CA LEU A 46 13.42 1.61 -16.76
C LEU A 46 12.12 0.87 -17.12
N THR A 47 11.25 0.61 -16.15
CA THR A 47 10.03 -0.17 -16.34
C THR A 47 8.83 0.46 -15.62
N PRO A 48 8.17 1.48 -16.19
CA PRO A 48 7.03 2.16 -15.54
C PRO A 48 5.86 1.23 -15.16
N SER A 49 5.77 0.05 -15.77
CA SER A 49 4.76 -0.96 -15.44
C SER A 49 4.96 -1.61 -14.06
N SER A 50 6.17 -1.60 -13.49
CA SER A 50 6.40 -2.07 -12.12
C SER A 50 5.71 -1.20 -11.09
N ASP A 51 5.54 0.09 -11.38
CA ASP A 51 4.95 1.06 -10.46
C ASP A 51 3.48 0.73 -10.21
N LEU A 52 2.75 0.19 -11.20
CA LEU A 52 1.34 -0.19 -11.03
C LEU A 52 1.12 -1.17 -9.87
N LEU A 53 2.04 -2.14 -9.68
CA LEU A 53 1.97 -3.08 -8.57
C LEU A 53 2.25 -2.39 -7.23
N THR A 54 3.28 -1.52 -7.16
CA THR A 54 3.55 -0.72 -5.97
C THR A 54 2.32 0.09 -5.58
N TYR A 55 1.75 0.86 -6.51
CA TYR A 55 0.60 1.72 -6.23
C TYR A 55 -0.64 0.92 -5.83
N ALA A 56 -0.87 -0.26 -6.43
CA ALA A 56 -1.93 -1.16 -5.99
C ALA A 56 -1.74 -1.63 -4.54
N ILE A 57 -0.52 -2.05 -4.17
CA ILE A 57 -0.20 -2.47 -2.80
C ILE A 57 -0.28 -1.28 -1.83
N ALA A 58 0.22 -0.11 -2.23
CA ALA A 58 0.15 1.11 -1.46
C ALA A 58 -1.30 1.51 -1.18
N ARG A 59 -2.22 1.32 -2.13
CA ARG A 59 -3.66 1.57 -1.94
C ARG A 59 -4.28 0.64 -0.91
N LEU A 60 -3.92 -0.65 -0.93
CA LEU A 60 -4.32 -1.59 0.12
C LEU A 60 -3.76 -1.18 1.49
N GLN A 61 -2.48 -0.81 1.54
CA GLN A 61 -1.84 -0.36 2.77
C GLN A 61 -2.45 0.95 3.30
N ALA A 62 -2.83 1.89 2.44
CA ALA A 62 -3.46 3.14 2.84
C ALA A 62 -4.77 2.90 3.61
N ARG A 63 -5.57 1.91 3.20
CA ARG A 63 -6.80 1.51 3.93
C ARG A 63 -6.52 0.85 5.27
N LEU A 64 -5.40 0.11 5.37
CA LEU A 64 -4.95 -0.49 6.61
C LEU A 64 -4.46 0.60 7.59
N VAL A 65 -3.47 1.39 7.17
CA VAL A 65 -2.87 2.48 7.95
C VAL A 65 -3.91 3.52 8.34
N GLY A 66 -4.80 3.89 7.42
CA GLY A 66 -5.87 4.84 7.70
C GLY A 66 -6.87 4.38 8.76
N GLY A 67 -7.02 3.06 8.97
CA GLY A 67 -7.83 2.52 10.07
C GLY A 67 -7.17 2.62 11.45
N TYR A 68 -5.86 2.85 11.49
CA TYR A 68 -5.08 3.09 12.71
C TYR A 68 -4.71 4.57 12.88
N TYR A 69 -5.13 5.43 11.96
CA TYR A 69 -4.92 6.87 12.05
C TYR A 69 -5.67 7.47 13.25
N SER A 70 -5.00 8.34 14.00
CA SER A 70 -5.52 8.88 15.27
C SER A 70 -6.77 9.73 15.06
N PRO A 71 -7.88 9.47 15.79
CA PRO A 71 -9.09 10.30 15.74
C PRO A 71 -9.02 11.59 16.56
N ALA A 72 -7.86 11.93 17.14
CA ALA A 72 -7.72 13.04 18.08
C ALA A 72 -8.19 14.40 17.52
N HIS A 73 -7.89 14.69 16.26
CA HIS A 73 -8.22 15.96 15.61
C HIS A 73 -9.31 15.86 14.53
N ARG A 74 -9.86 14.66 14.29
CA ARG A 74 -10.93 14.39 13.31
C ARG A 74 -12.10 15.35 13.44
N ASN A 75 -12.44 15.64 14.68
CA ASN A 75 -13.57 16.45 15.06
C ASN A 75 -13.21 17.96 15.15
N ASP A 76 -11.95 18.36 15.05
CA ASP A 76 -11.61 19.79 15.08
C ASP A 76 -11.94 20.49 13.76
N THR A 77 -12.08 19.74 12.66
CA THR A 77 -12.37 20.26 11.33
C THR A 77 -13.77 19.83 10.87
N THR A 78 -14.51 20.76 10.26
CA THR A 78 -15.81 20.51 9.64
C THR A 78 -15.80 20.98 8.21
N VAL A 79 -16.18 20.10 7.30
CA VAL A 79 -16.38 20.45 5.89
C VAL A 79 -17.83 20.87 5.68
N VAL A 80 -18.05 22.06 5.14
CA VAL A 80 -19.35 22.56 4.71
C VAL A 80 -19.42 22.47 3.19
N LEU A 81 -20.29 21.60 2.67
CA LEU A 81 -20.45 21.39 1.23
C LEU A 81 -21.57 22.26 0.67
N ILE A 82 -21.27 22.98 -0.40
CA ILE A 82 -22.26 23.61 -1.26
C ILE A 82 -22.78 22.52 -2.21
N ASP A 83 -23.99 22.06 -1.95
CA ASP A 83 -24.71 21.03 -2.70
C ASP A 83 -25.75 21.65 -3.65
N ASP A 84 -26.22 20.87 -4.62
CA ASP A 84 -27.21 21.32 -5.61
C ASP A 84 -28.48 21.86 -4.94
N ASP A 85 -28.91 21.24 -3.83
CA ASP A 85 -30.09 21.65 -3.05
C ASP A 85 -29.92 23.00 -2.34
N SER A 86 -28.68 23.47 -2.13
CA SER A 86 -28.43 24.80 -1.56
C SER A 86 -28.54 25.94 -2.57
N LEU A 87 -28.54 25.61 -3.86
CA LEU A 87 -28.70 26.56 -4.96
C LEU A 87 -30.19 26.88 -5.16
N ASP A 88 -30.52 28.16 -5.41
CA ASP A 88 -31.90 28.56 -5.70
C ASP A 88 -32.26 28.17 -7.14
N PRO A 89 -33.19 27.22 -7.38
CA PRO A 89 -33.53 26.77 -8.73
C PRO A 89 -34.10 27.88 -9.62
N GLN A 90 -34.62 28.96 -9.02
CA GLN A 90 -35.25 30.08 -9.72
C GLN A 90 -34.34 31.31 -9.85
N LYS A 91 -33.25 31.42 -9.07
CA LYS A 91 -32.43 32.66 -8.98
C LYS A 91 -30.92 32.48 -9.08
N GLY A 92 -30.37 31.27 -9.16
CA GLY A 92 -28.92 31.11 -9.27
C GLY A 92 -28.47 29.78 -9.82
N ALA A 93 -28.11 29.76 -11.11
CA ALA A 93 -27.16 28.78 -11.61
C ALA A 93 -25.79 29.00 -10.93
N TRP A 94 -25.03 27.94 -10.72
CA TRP A 94 -23.62 28.08 -10.37
C TRP A 94 -22.89 28.80 -11.50
N PRO A 95 -21.98 29.75 -11.22
CA PRO A 95 -21.56 30.19 -9.88
C PRO A 95 -22.50 31.22 -9.24
N VAL A 96 -22.70 31.14 -7.92
CA VAL A 96 -23.59 32.07 -7.18
C VAL A 96 -23.02 33.49 -7.12
N SER A 97 -23.84 34.48 -6.73
CA SER A 97 -23.41 35.88 -6.59
C SER A 97 -22.49 36.12 -5.40
N TYR A 98 -21.69 37.20 -5.45
CA TYR A 98 -20.82 37.61 -4.34
C TYR A 98 -21.60 37.90 -3.06
N ARG A 99 -22.78 38.54 -3.15
CA ARG A 99 -23.74 38.69 -2.04
C ARG A 99 -24.10 37.36 -1.39
N THR A 100 -24.23 36.30 -2.18
CA THR A 100 -24.60 34.99 -1.65
C THR A 100 -23.45 34.37 -0.86
N HIS A 101 -22.22 34.44 -1.37
CA HIS A 101 -21.03 34.07 -0.59
C HIS A 101 -20.92 34.90 0.70
N ALA A 102 -21.13 36.22 0.62
CA ALA A 102 -21.08 37.14 1.77
C ALA A 102 -22.08 36.74 2.87
N ARG A 103 -23.32 36.38 2.50
CA ARG A 103 -24.34 35.91 3.46
C ARG A 103 -23.92 34.59 4.12
N TRP A 104 -23.41 33.63 3.36
CA TRP A 104 -22.96 32.36 3.92
C TRP A 104 -21.80 32.54 4.89
N LEU A 105 -20.81 33.35 4.52
CA LEU A 105 -19.66 33.68 5.37
C LEU A 105 -20.08 34.38 6.66
N ARG A 106 -20.97 35.39 6.60
CA ARG A 106 -21.49 36.06 7.80
C ARG A 106 -22.30 35.11 8.68
N ASN A 107 -23.18 34.30 8.10
CA ASN A 107 -23.98 33.36 8.87
C ASN A 107 -23.10 32.33 9.59
N ILE A 108 -22.13 31.73 8.90
CA ILE A 108 -21.23 30.76 9.52
C ILE A 108 -20.32 31.45 10.54
N GLY A 109 -19.65 32.52 10.12
CA GLY A 109 -18.59 33.13 10.91
C GLY A 109 -19.07 33.99 12.08
N LEU A 110 -20.14 34.79 11.91
CA LEU A 110 -20.61 35.68 12.97
C LEU A 110 -21.54 34.99 13.97
N ILE A 111 -22.37 34.04 13.52
CA ILE A 111 -23.31 33.32 14.39
C ILE A 111 -22.60 32.18 15.14
N HIS A 112 -21.80 31.38 14.43
CA HIS A 112 -21.20 30.19 15.02
C HIS A 112 -19.78 30.41 15.53
N GLN A 113 -19.08 31.47 15.11
CA GLN A 113 -17.73 31.82 15.59
C GLN A 113 -16.75 30.64 15.49
N PRO A 114 -16.49 30.11 14.27
CA PRO A 114 -15.49 29.08 14.07
C PRO A 114 -14.09 29.63 14.36
N ARG A 115 -13.13 28.74 14.62
CA ARG A 115 -11.74 29.12 14.86
C ARG A 115 -11.07 29.71 13.60
N ALA A 116 -11.47 29.24 12.43
CA ALA A 116 -11.06 29.77 11.14
C ALA A 116 -12.00 29.29 10.04
N ILE A 117 -12.05 30.01 8.92
CA ILE A 117 -12.78 29.62 7.72
C ILE A 117 -11.82 29.52 6.56
N PHE A 118 -11.79 28.39 5.87
CA PHE A 118 -11.20 28.26 4.54
C PHE A 118 -12.31 28.17 3.49
N LEU A 119 -12.23 29.00 2.46
CA LEU A 119 -13.16 28.99 1.34
C LEU A 119 -12.45 28.46 0.09
N ASP A 120 -12.79 27.23 -0.28
CA ASP A 120 -12.26 26.50 -1.44
C ASP A 120 -13.02 26.90 -2.71
N ILE A 121 -12.98 28.20 -3.02
CA ILE A 121 -13.58 28.78 -4.23
C ILE A 121 -12.61 29.82 -4.76
N THR A 122 -12.11 29.60 -5.98
CA THR A 122 -11.16 30.50 -6.61
C THR A 122 -11.90 31.66 -7.29
N PHE A 123 -11.67 32.89 -6.83
CA PHE A 123 -12.22 34.10 -7.46
C PHE A 123 -11.25 34.69 -8.49
N GLY A 124 -10.87 33.90 -9.50
CA GLY A 124 -9.86 34.32 -10.49
C GLY A 124 -10.38 35.12 -11.68
N ARG A 125 -11.69 35.07 -11.97
CA ARG A 125 -12.29 35.76 -13.13
C ARG A 125 -13.21 36.88 -12.68
N GLU A 126 -13.19 37.97 -13.44
CA GLU A 126 -14.19 39.01 -13.32
C GLU A 126 -15.56 38.51 -13.74
N ARG A 127 -16.58 39.04 -13.07
CA ARG A 127 -17.98 38.75 -13.30
C ARG A 127 -18.75 40.06 -13.26
N ASP A 128 -19.75 40.18 -14.13
CA ASP A 128 -20.74 41.24 -14.08
C ASP A 128 -21.70 41.00 -12.91
N ASP A 129 -21.19 41.26 -11.71
CA ASP A 129 -21.93 41.15 -10.46
C ASP A 129 -21.56 42.35 -9.57
N PRO A 130 -22.46 43.33 -9.40
CA PRO A 130 -22.20 44.55 -8.65
C PRO A 130 -22.09 44.32 -7.14
N THR A 131 -22.32 43.08 -6.66
CA THR A 131 -22.32 42.75 -5.23
C THR A 131 -20.95 42.36 -4.68
N LEU A 132 -19.87 42.49 -5.46
CA LEU A 132 -18.49 42.25 -5.00
C LEU A 132 -18.12 43.02 -3.71
N PRO A 133 -18.49 44.30 -3.53
CA PRO A 133 -18.19 45.03 -2.30
C PRO A 133 -18.80 44.39 -1.05
N GLU A 134 -19.93 43.69 -1.18
CA GLU A 134 -20.57 42.99 -0.05
C GLU A 134 -19.76 41.79 0.42
N LEU A 135 -19.07 41.09 -0.51
CA LEU A 135 -18.15 40.01 -0.16
C LEU A 135 -16.91 40.56 0.55
N VAL A 136 -16.31 41.64 0.04
CA VAL A 136 -15.17 42.30 0.70
C VAL A 136 -15.55 42.72 2.12
N SER A 137 -16.70 43.38 2.27
CA SER A 137 -17.21 43.79 3.58
C SER A 137 -17.42 42.60 4.50
N ALA A 138 -18.01 41.48 4.04
CA ALA A 138 -18.17 40.29 4.86
C ALA A 138 -16.84 39.68 5.32
N LEU A 139 -15.80 39.70 4.48
CA LEU A 139 -14.47 39.22 4.86
C LEU A 139 -13.85 40.10 5.95
N CYS A 140 -13.98 41.42 5.84
CA CYS A 140 -13.47 42.35 6.85
C CYS A 140 -14.28 42.27 8.16
N ASP A 141 -15.60 42.10 8.10
CA ASP A 141 -16.43 41.87 9.30
C ASP A 141 -15.97 40.62 10.07
N LEU A 142 -15.59 39.56 9.36
CA LEU A 142 -15.07 38.33 9.98
C LEU A 142 -13.69 38.53 10.63
N ARG A 143 -12.79 39.25 9.95
CA ARG A 143 -11.52 39.69 10.55
C ARG A 143 -11.76 40.44 11.86
N ASP A 144 -12.69 41.40 11.86
CA ASP A 144 -12.98 42.25 13.02
C ASP A 144 -13.65 41.45 14.16
N ALA A 145 -14.38 40.39 13.82
CA ALA A 145 -14.90 39.42 14.77
C ALA A 145 -13.84 38.41 15.28
N GLY A 146 -12.60 38.47 14.78
CA GLY A 146 -11.53 37.55 15.19
C GLY A 146 -11.59 36.18 14.51
N VAL A 147 -12.34 36.03 13.41
CA VAL A 147 -12.44 34.80 12.63
C VAL A 147 -11.56 34.94 11.37
N PRO A 148 -10.34 34.36 11.35
CA PRO A 148 -9.46 34.45 10.19
C PRO A 148 -10.06 33.68 9.00
N VAL A 149 -10.01 34.31 7.82
CA VAL A 149 -10.49 33.73 6.56
C VAL A 149 -9.32 33.46 5.62
N PHE A 150 -9.27 32.24 5.08
CA PHE A 150 -8.32 31.80 4.08
C PHE A 150 -9.04 31.62 2.74
N LEU A 151 -8.61 32.33 1.70
CA LEU A 151 -9.22 32.26 0.37
C LEU A 151 -8.33 31.48 -0.60
N ALA A 152 -8.93 30.49 -1.26
CA ALA A 152 -8.30 29.76 -2.34
C ALA A 152 -7.92 30.71 -3.48
N ALA A 153 -6.64 30.69 -3.84
CA ALA A 153 -6.10 31.45 -4.96
C ALA A 153 -5.20 30.56 -5.81
N LEU A 154 -5.12 30.89 -7.10
CA LEU A 154 -4.21 30.25 -8.04
C LEU A 154 -3.11 31.26 -8.43
N PRO A 155 -1.91 30.78 -8.76
CA PRO A 155 -0.86 31.66 -9.25
C PRO A 155 -1.24 32.27 -10.61
N GLY A 156 -0.87 33.54 -10.81
CA GLY A 156 -0.83 34.17 -12.12
C GLY A 156 0.43 33.79 -12.90
N ASP A 157 0.61 34.41 -14.05
CA ASP A 157 1.79 34.20 -14.92
C ASP A 157 3.13 34.55 -14.25
N ASP A 158 3.08 35.44 -13.25
CA ASP A 158 4.23 35.85 -12.43
C ASP A 158 4.52 34.89 -11.25
N GLY A 159 3.74 33.83 -11.10
CA GLY A 159 3.85 32.85 -10.02
C GLY A 159 3.24 33.30 -8.69
N GLY A 160 2.79 34.56 -8.57
CA GLY A 160 2.14 35.08 -7.37
C GLY A 160 0.67 34.69 -7.32
N LEU A 161 0.12 34.45 -6.12
CA LEU A 161 -1.32 34.17 -5.97
C LEU A 161 -2.15 35.39 -6.38
N ARG A 162 -3.19 35.17 -7.18
CA ARG A 162 -4.06 36.22 -7.71
C ARG A 162 -5.53 35.94 -7.39
N LEU A 163 -6.23 37.03 -7.10
CA LEU A 163 -7.69 37.12 -7.11
C LEU A 163 -8.09 38.17 -8.17
N ARG A 164 -9.36 38.19 -8.56
CA ARG A 164 -9.90 39.21 -9.45
C ARG A 164 -9.74 40.62 -8.86
N ASP A 165 -9.73 41.61 -9.75
CA ASP A 165 -9.70 43.01 -9.34
C ASP A 165 -10.93 43.39 -8.51
N GLY A 166 -10.70 44.25 -7.51
CA GLY A 166 -11.68 44.69 -6.52
C GLY A 166 -11.84 43.75 -5.31
N LEU A 167 -11.39 42.49 -5.37
CA LEU A 167 -11.37 41.59 -4.21
C LEU A 167 -10.05 41.77 -3.44
N ALA A 168 -9.91 42.93 -2.81
CA ALA A 168 -8.74 43.31 -2.04
C ALA A 168 -9.15 43.92 -0.69
N THR A 169 -8.20 43.95 0.25
CA THR A 169 -8.39 44.66 1.51
C THR A 169 -8.44 46.17 1.24
N PRO A 170 -9.37 46.92 1.88
CA PRO A 170 -9.40 48.38 1.78
C PRO A 170 -8.05 49.03 2.13
N ALA A 171 -7.72 50.12 1.44
CA ALA A 171 -6.43 50.79 1.63
C ALA A 171 -6.28 51.32 3.07
N GLY A 172 -5.15 51.01 3.72
CA GLY A 172 -4.85 51.45 5.08
C GLY A 172 -5.35 50.50 6.19
N GLU A 173 -6.00 49.40 5.84
CA GLU A 173 -6.49 48.40 6.80
C GLU A 173 -5.61 47.13 6.86
N PRO A 174 -5.62 46.40 7.98
CA PRO A 174 -5.02 45.07 8.05
C PRO A 174 -5.75 44.08 7.11
N PRO A 175 -5.06 43.06 6.57
CA PRO A 175 -5.65 42.12 5.62
C PRO A 175 -6.97 41.50 6.11
N CYS A 176 -8.03 41.61 5.32
CA CYS A 176 -9.33 41.00 5.64
C CYS A 176 -9.33 39.47 5.47
N PHE A 177 -8.35 38.93 4.77
CA PHE A 177 -8.19 37.50 4.51
C PHE A 177 -6.75 37.17 4.13
N THR A 178 -6.41 35.88 4.15
CA THR A 178 -5.13 35.35 3.69
C THR A 178 -5.34 34.56 2.40
N MET A 179 -4.61 34.89 1.33
CA MET A 179 -4.60 34.07 0.11
C MET A 179 -3.77 32.81 0.34
N VAL A 180 -4.29 31.67 -0.09
CA VAL A 180 -3.64 30.36 0.05
C VAL A 180 -3.61 29.61 -1.27
N ASP A 181 -2.52 28.89 -1.51
CA ASP A 181 -2.38 28.04 -2.69
C ASP A 181 -3.18 26.75 -2.49
N VAL A 182 -3.98 26.39 -3.49
CA VAL A 182 -4.81 25.18 -3.50
C VAL A 182 -4.34 24.16 -4.53
N ARG A 183 -3.25 24.44 -5.25
CA ARG A 183 -2.68 23.49 -6.20
C ARG A 183 -2.24 22.21 -5.49
N TYR A 184 -2.48 21.10 -6.16
CA TYR A 184 -1.98 19.79 -5.77
C TYR A 184 -1.47 19.06 -7.02
N ALA A 185 -0.68 18.01 -6.80
CA ALA A 185 -0.22 17.12 -7.84
C ALA A 185 -0.76 15.72 -7.60
N ALA A 186 -1.66 15.26 -8.47
CA ALA A 186 -2.03 13.85 -8.53
C ALA A 186 -0.87 13.02 -9.07
N SER A 187 -0.76 11.78 -8.59
CA SER A 187 0.23 10.83 -9.11
C SER A 187 0.09 10.63 -10.61
N LYS A 188 1.22 10.60 -11.31
CA LYS A 188 1.26 10.38 -12.77
C LYS A 188 0.89 8.93 -13.14
N VAL A 189 0.96 8.00 -12.18
CA VAL A 189 0.75 6.57 -12.39
C VAL A 189 -0.73 6.19 -12.24
N ASP A 190 -1.35 6.55 -11.12
CA ASP A 190 -2.70 6.11 -10.75
C ASP A 190 -3.71 7.27 -10.60
N ARG A 191 -3.27 8.52 -10.80
CA ARG A 191 -4.06 9.75 -10.62
C ARG A 191 -4.58 9.96 -9.19
N LEU A 192 -4.14 9.17 -8.22
CA LEU A 192 -4.51 9.33 -6.83
C LEU A 192 -3.69 10.43 -6.16
N VAL A 193 -4.26 11.06 -5.13
CA VAL A 193 -3.59 12.09 -4.35
C VAL A 193 -2.89 11.48 -3.14
N TRP A 194 -1.57 11.33 -3.25
CA TRP A 194 -0.71 10.75 -2.21
C TRP A 194 0.02 11.80 -1.37
N SER A 195 0.16 13.01 -1.89
CA SER A 195 0.93 14.09 -1.28
C SER A 195 0.21 15.42 -1.38
N TYR A 196 0.51 16.31 -0.44
CA TYR A 196 -0.02 17.65 -0.34
C TYR A 196 1.13 18.66 -0.21
N PRO A 197 1.30 19.60 -1.15
CA PRO A 197 2.35 20.60 -1.05
C PRO A 197 2.04 21.55 0.10
N LEU A 198 3.02 21.75 0.99
CA LEU A 198 2.92 22.74 2.07
C LEU A 198 3.31 24.13 1.58
N TRP A 199 4.36 24.20 0.75
CA TRP A 199 4.80 25.39 0.06
C TRP A 199 4.76 25.18 -1.44
N SER A 200 4.45 26.25 -2.15
CA SER A 200 4.53 26.29 -3.60
C SER A 200 5.85 26.91 -4.09
N GLU A 201 6.10 26.82 -5.41
CA GLU A 201 7.12 27.62 -6.07
C GLU A 201 6.83 29.12 -5.88
N GLY A 202 7.78 29.86 -5.31
CA GLY A 202 7.56 31.25 -4.85
C GLY A 202 7.35 31.37 -3.34
N GLY A 203 7.17 30.26 -2.62
CA GLY A 203 7.07 30.24 -1.16
C GLY A 203 5.70 30.59 -0.60
N THR A 204 4.65 30.58 -1.45
CA THR A 204 3.28 30.75 -0.96
C THR A 204 2.85 29.51 -0.20
N ARG A 205 2.03 29.71 0.84
CA ARG A 205 1.59 28.65 1.74
C ARG A 205 0.32 28.03 1.19
N SER A 206 0.20 26.71 1.32
CA SER A 206 -1.05 26.03 1.02
C SER A 206 -2.12 26.27 2.08
N ALA A 207 -3.38 25.96 1.76
CA ALA A 207 -4.52 26.19 2.65
C ALA A 207 -4.33 25.54 4.03
N ALA A 208 -3.98 24.26 4.07
CA ALA A 208 -3.78 23.55 5.32
C ALA A 208 -2.58 24.08 6.12
N LEU A 209 -1.48 24.45 5.45
CA LEU A 209 -0.31 25.02 6.12
C LEU A 209 -0.64 26.37 6.76
N ALA A 210 -1.29 27.27 6.03
CA ALA A 210 -1.63 28.60 6.52
C ALA A 210 -2.57 28.51 7.74
N MET A 211 -3.58 27.63 7.69
CA MET A 211 -4.47 27.39 8.83
C MET A 211 -3.72 26.79 10.03
N ALA A 212 -2.83 25.83 9.80
CA ALA A 212 -2.04 25.22 10.88
C ALA A 212 -1.12 26.25 11.56
N GLN A 213 -0.47 27.13 10.81
CA GLN A 213 0.41 28.16 11.36
C GLN A 213 -0.38 29.30 12.02
N ASP A 214 -1.34 29.88 11.32
CA ASP A 214 -1.96 31.14 11.71
C ASP A 214 -3.13 30.95 12.68
N ALA A 215 -3.90 29.86 12.53
CA ALA A 215 -5.08 29.59 13.37
C ALA A 215 -4.83 28.52 14.44
N ALA A 216 -3.99 27.52 14.17
CA ALA A 216 -3.63 26.49 15.15
C ALA A 216 -2.35 26.80 15.95
N GLY A 217 -1.55 27.79 15.51
CA GLY A 217 -0.30 28.17 16.17
C GLY A 217 0.81 27.12 16.07
N ILE A 218 0.82 26.29 15.02
CA ILE A 218 1.81 25.24 14.82
C ILE A 218 2.98 25.80 13.99
N PRO A 219 4.17 26.02 14.60
CA PRO A 219 5.31 26.58 13.88
C PRO A 219 5.95 25.51 13.00
N LEU A 220 5.76 25.63 11.68
CA LEU A 220 6.37 24.75 10.70
C LEU A 220 7.43 25.51 9.91
N THR A 221 8.67 25.01 9.92
CA THR A 221 9.76 25.57 9.12
C THR A 221 9.59 25.17 7.66
N ARG A 222 9.97 26.07 6.75
CA ARG A 222 9.93 25.80 5.31
C ARG A 222 10.77 24.57 4.96
N GLY A 223 10.10 23.54 4.46
CA GLY A 223 10.71 22.34 3.90
C GLY A 223 10.65 22.34 2.37
N GLY A 224 11.54 21.58 1.74
CA GLY A 224 11.50 21.34 0.28
C GLY A 224 10.57 20.19 -0.12
N GLU A 225 10.18 19.34 0.83
CA GLU A 225 9.42 18.11 0.59
C GLU A 225 7.94 18.34 0.86
N ALA A 226 7.07 17.82 -0.02
CA ALA A 226 5.64 17.80 0.21
C ALA A 226 5.29 16.88 1.41
N MET A 227 4.15 17.14 2.04
CA MET A 227 3.61 16.22 3.05
C MET A 227 2.99 15.01 2.35
N ALA A 228 3.35 13.81 2.78
CA ALA A 228 2.63 12.59 2.41
C ALA A 228 1.30 12.53 3.19
N LEU A 229 0.19 12.44 2.47
CA LEU A 229 -1.13 12.36 3.09
C LEU A 229 -1.35 10.98 3.70
N THR A 230 -1.67 10.97 4.99
CA THR A 230 -2.22 9.79 5.66
C THR A 230 -3.74 9.95 5.70
N TRP A 231 -4.44 9.24 4.81
CA TRP A 231 -5.89 9.28 4.71
C TRP A 231 -6.53 8.47 5.85
N GLY A 232 -7.21 9.15 6.77
CA GLY A 232 -7.96 8.50 7.84
C GLY A 232 -9.14 7.69 7.30
N VAL A 233 -9.50 6.59 7.97
CA VAL A 233 -10.61 5.71 7.53
C VAL A 233 -11.75 5.70 8.55
N ASP A 234 -11.43 5.68 9.84
CA ASP A 234 -12.43 5.53 10.89
C ASP A 234 -13.43 6.69 10.87
N ASN A 235 -14.66 6.40 10.47
CA ASN A 235 -15.77 7.35 10.40
C ASN A 235 -17.10 6.74 10.87
N LEU A 236 -17.05 5.70 11.72
CA LEU A 236 -18.26 5.03 12.20
C LEU A 236 -19.22 5.96 12.96
N ASP A 237 -18.67 6.97 13.65
CA ASP A 237 -19.45 7.94 14.42
C ASP A 237 -19.91 9.15 13.59
N GLN A 238 -19.53 9.23 12.32
CA GLN A 238 -19.82 10.38 11.46
C GLN A 238 -21.03 10.11 10.58
N ARG A 239 -21.89 11.11 10.34
CA ARG A 239 -22.95 10.96 9.34
C ARG A 239 -22.36 10.78 7.95
N ARG A 240 -23.01 9.95 7.12
CA ARG A 240 -22.66 9.82 5.71
C ARG A 240 -22.96 11.14 5.00
N PHE A 241 -22.01 11.64 4.23
CA PHE A 241 -22.24 12.84 3.41
C PHE A 241 -23.11 12.54 2.17
N SER A 242 -23.09 11.29 1.69
CA SER A 242 -23.84 10.83 0.52
C SER A 242 -24.32 9.38 0.74
N PRO A 243 -25.50 8.99 0.22
CA PRO A 243 -25.97 7.60 0.24
C PRO A 243 -25.07 6.63 -0.55
N ASP A 244 -24.23 7.16 -1.44
CA ASP A 244 -23.35 6.37 -2.33
C ASP A 244 -22.05 5.92 -1.65
N CYS A 245 -21.79 6.36 -0.42
CA CYS A 245 -20.67 5.90 0.37
C CYS A 245 -21.11 5.10 1.59
N ARG A 246 -20.17 4.39 2.21
CA ARG A 246 -20.38 3.66 3.47
C ARG A 246 -19.42 4.12 4.56
N GLN A 247 -19.83 3.95 5.81
CA GLN A 247 -18.93 4.11 6.94
C GLN A 247 -18.05 2.86 7.09
N ALA A 248 -16.85 3.05 7.63
CA ALA A 248 -15.91 1.98 7.92
C ALA A 248 -15.01 2.37 9.10
N ARG A 249 -14.50 1.37 9.81
CA ARG A 249 -13.41 1.55 10.78
C ARG A 249 -12.03 1.50 10.13
N GLY A 250 -11.92 0.82 9.00
CA GLY A 250 -10.63 0.50 8.37
C GLY A 250 -9.97 -0.75 8.93
N GLY A 251 -8.66 -0.86 8.75
CA GLY A 251 -7.85 -1.95 9.28
C GLY A 251 -7.85 -3.21 8.39
N TYR A 252 -7.55 -4.36 8.99
CA TYR A 252 -7.43 -5.64 8.26
C TYR A 252 -8.66 -6.05 7.44
N PRO A 253 -9.92 -5.82 7.86
CA PRO A 253 -11.09 -6.16 7.05
C PRO A 253 -11.11 -5.45 5.69
N GLU A 254 -10.54 -4.24 5.58
CA GLU A 254 -10.49 -3.48 4.33
C GLU A 254 -9.38 -3.96 3.37
N MET A 255 -8.49 -4.84 3.82
CA MET A 255 -7.52 -5.53 2.97
C MET A 255 -8.09 -6.77 2.29
N LEU A 256 -9.25 -7.26 2.75
CA LEU A 256 -9.86 -8.45 2.17
C LEU A 256 -10.29 -8.20 0.72
N PRO A 257 -10.16 -9.21 -0.17
CA PRO A 257 -10.67 -9.09 -1.53
C PRO A 257 -12.16 -8.72 -1.55
N GLY A 258 -12.57 -7.91 -2.54
CA GLY A 258 -13.94 -7.38 -2.62
C GLY A 258 -15.02 -8.45 -2.54
N TYR A 259 -14.84 -9.59 -3.21
CA TYR A 259 -15.78 -10.71 -3.16
C TYR A 259 -15.93 -11.29 -1.75
N VAL A 260 -14.85 -11.34 -0.96
CA VAL A 260 -14.89 -11.81 0.44
C VAL A 260 -15.64 -10.79 1.29
N ARG A 261 -15.32 -9.50 1.15
CA ARG A 261 -16.02 -8.44 1.89
C ARG A 261 -17.52 -8.42 1.57
N ARG A 262 -17.89 -8.61 0.31
CA ARG A 262 -19.30 -8.72 -0.12
C ARG A 262 -20.00 -9.93 0.49
N LEU A 263 -19.32 -11.08 0.56
CA LEU A 263 -19.87 -12.28 1.21
C LEU A 263 -20.11 -12.06 2.70
N LEU A 264 -19.24 -11.31 3.38
CA LEU A 264 -19.31 -11.04 4.82
C LEU A 264 -20.29 -9.91 5.18
N ASN A 265 -20.31 -8.83 4.40
CA ASN A 265 -20.95 -7.56 4.75
C ASN A 265 -22.05 -7.13 3.74
N GLY A 266 -22.41 -7.99 2.79
CA GLY A 266 -23.44 -7.71 1.79
C GLY A 266 -23.00 -6.72 0.69
N SER A 267 -23.97 -6.19 -0.05
CA SER A 267 -23.74 -5.29 -1.19
C SER A 267 -23.17 -3.92 -0.80
N GLU A 268 -23.40 -3.45 0.43
CA GLU A 268 -22.82 -2.19 0.91
C GLU A 268 -21.29 -2.22 0.89
N ALA A 269 -20.66 -3.40 1.01
CA ALA A 269 -19.20 -3.55 1.04
C ALA A 269 -18.49 -3.08 -0.25
N ASP A 270 -19.23 -2.99 -1.36
CA ASP A 270 -18.71 -2.49 -2.64
C ASP A 270 -18.69 -0.97 -2.72
N LYS A 271 -19.46 -0.28 -1.86
CA LYS A 271 -19.46 1.18 -1.81
C LYS A 271 -18.11 1.72 -1.33
N PRO A 272 -17.68 2.88 -1.86
CA PRO A 272 -16.52 3.58 -1.35
C PRO A 272 -16.71 3.99 0.11
N ILE A 273 -15.61 4.15 0.83
CA ILE A 273 -15.63 4.59 2.23
C ILE A 273 -15.87 6.10 2.24
N CYS A 274 -16.84 6.59 3.00
CA CYS A 274 -17.09 8.03 3.14
C CYS A 274 -15.82 8.76 3.63
N PRO A 275 -15.65 10.06 3.33
CA PRO A 275 -14.57 10.87 3.89
C PRO A 275 -14.44 10.74 5.41
N TYR A 276 -13.22 10.93 5.89
CA TYR A 276 -12.88 10.87 7.30
C TYR A 276 -13.45 12.04 8.11
N THR A 277 -13.39 13.24 7.52
CA THR A 277 -13.80 14.49 8.17
C THR A 277 -15.31 14.59 8.26
N ARG A 278 -15.81 15.09 9.40
CA ARG A 278 -17.23 15.38 9.57
C ARG A 278 -17.71 16.42 8.56
N THR A 279 -18.94 16.22 8.09
CA THR A 279 -19.52 17.01 6.99
C THR A 279 -20.86 17.59 7.37
N LEU A 280 -21.14 18.79 6.88
CA LEU A 280 -22.43 19.47 6.91
C LEU A 280 -22.71 19.99 5.49
N THR A 281 -23.92 19.82 4.97
CA THR A 281 -24.28 20.49 3.71
C THR A 281 -24.84 21.88 3.99
N LEU A 282 -24.73 22.76 3.00
CA LEU A 282 -25.26 24.11 3.13
C LEU A 282 -26.80 24.13 3.13
N SER A 283 -27.43 23.14 2.47
CA SER A 283 -28.87 22.87 2.60
C SER A 283 -29.27 22.53 4.04
N GLU A 284 -28.53 21.65 4.73
CA GLU A 284 -28.76 21.30 6.14
C GLU A 284 -28.60 22.51 7.06
N LEU A 285 -27.57 23.35 6.82
CA LEU A 285 -27.34 24.57 7.61
C LEU A 285 -28.51 25.58 7.49
N ARG A 286 -29.19 25.60 6.35
CA ARG A 286 -30.28 26.54 6.05
C ARG A 286 -31.67 26.00 6.34
N ALA A 287 -31.78 24.73 6.74
CA ALA A 287 -33.05 24.10 7.05
C ALA A 287 -33.76 24.84 8.20
N ALA A 288 -35.08 25.02 8.08
CA ALA A 288 -35.85 25.76 9.08
C ALA A 288 -35.89 25.06 10.45
N ASP A 289 -35.75 23.74 10.44
CA ASP A 289 -35.72 22.83 11.58
C ASP A 289 -34.29 22.39 11.93
N ALA A 290 -33.26 23.12 11.50
CA ALA A 290 -31.88 22.78 11.79
C ALA A 290 -31.64 22.69 13.31
N ASP A 291 -31.06 21.56 13.73
CA ASP A 291 -30.71 21.32 15.12
C ASP A 291 -29.56 22.24 15.55
N GLN A 292 -29.89 23.28 16.30
CA GLN A 292 -28.94 24.31 16.71
C GLN A 292 -27.81 23.75 17.61
N ALA A 293 -28.08 22.74 18.44
CA ALA A 293 -27.06 22.14 19.28
C ALA A 293 -26.04 21.36 18.43
N ARG A 294 -26.53 20.65 17.41
CA ARG A 294 -25.67 20.00 16.41
C ARG A 294 -24.85 21.02 15.63
N LEU A 295 -25.45 22.11 15.16
CA LEU A 295 -24.73 23.15 14.43
C LEU A 295 -23.63 23.81 15.29
N GLN A 296 -23.89 24.03 16.58
CA GLN A 296 -22.88 24.52 17.51
C GLN A 296 -21.72 23.52 17.67
N ASP A 297 -21.97 22.22 17.83
CA ASP A 297 -20.88 21.23 17.90
C ASP A 297 -20.05 21.16 16.61
N LEU A 298 -20.70 21.30 15.45
CA LEU A 298 -20.07 21.20 14.14
C LEU A 298 -19.31 22.48 13.76
N LEU A 299 -19.71 23.66 14.20
CA LEU A 299 -19.16 24.91 13.68
C LEU A 299 -18.41 25.73 14.74
N THR A 300 -18.89 25.79 15.98
CA THR A 300 -18.33 26.68 17.00
C THR A 300 -16.96 26.23 17.47
N GLY A 301 -15.98 27.14 17.36
CA GLY A 301 -14.59 26.84 17.72
C GLY A 301 -13.90 25.79 16.84
N ARG A 302 -14.51 25.38 15.73
CA ARG A 302 -13.98 24.41 14.75
C ARG A 302 -13.26 25.11 13.60
N TYR A 303 -12.38 24.40 12.91
CA TYR A 303 -11.90 24.81 11.60
C TYR A 303 -12.97 24.48 10.57
N VAL A 304 -13.52 25.48 9.89
CA VAL A 304 -14.56 25.28 8.89
C VAL A 304 -13.96 25.40 7.49
N MET A 305 -14.17 24.39 6.65
CA MET A 305 -13.74 24.40 5.26
C MET A 305 -14.96 24.33 4.35
N ILE A 306 -15.17 25.36 3.53
CA ILE A 306 -16.33 25.47 2.65
C ILE A 306 -15.88 25.12 1.23
N GLY A 307 -16.48 24.09 0.63
CA GLY A 307 -16.18 23.66 -0.75
C GLY A 307 -17.42 23.30 -1.54
N ALA A 308 -17.29 23.09 -2.85
CA ALA A 308 -18.40 22.76 -3.73
C ALA A 308 -18.49 21.25 -4.00
N ALA A 309 -19.71 20.71 -3.97
CA ALA A 309 -20.04 19.35 -4.36
C ALA A 309 -21.28 19.37 -5.27
N LEU A 310 -21.11 19.96 -6.45
CA LEU A 310 -22.18 20.24 -7.40
C LEU A 310 -22.18 19.26 -8.57
N SER A 311 -23.36 18.85 -9.00
CA SER A 311 -23.52 17.97 -10.15
C SER A 311 -22.99 18.65 -11.43
N GLY A 312 -22.06 18.01 -12.12
CA GLY A 312 -21.50 18.49 -13.39
C GLY A 312 -20.35 19.50 -13.27
N PHE A 313 -19.92 19.87 -12.06
CA PHE A 313 -18.73 20.68 -11.83
C PHE A 313 -17.63 19.85 -11.15
N ASN A 314 -16.44 19.83 -11.75
CA ASN A 314 -15.38 18.86 -11.40
C ASN A 314 -14.34 19.40 -10.41
N ASP A 315 -14.75 19.82 -9.21
CA ASP A 315 -13.79 19.99 -8.10
C ASP A 315 -13.72 18.71 -7.26
N THR A 316 -13.21 17.65 -7.87
CA THR A 316 -13.06 16.35 -7.20
C THR A 316 -11.62 15.85 -7.27
N VAL A 317 -11.25 15.07 -6.27
CA VAL A 317 -9.95 14.42 -6.15
C VAL A 317 -10.15 12.92 -5.99
N LEU A 318 -9.15 12.15 -6.44
CA LEU A 318 -9.13 10.71 -6.24
C LEU A 318 -8.31 10.35 -4.98
N SER A 319 -9.00 9.90 -3.94
CA SER A 319 -8.36 9.39 -2.72
C SER A 319 -8.04 7.89 -2.86
N PRO A 320 -6.87 7.43 -2.36
CA PRO A 320 -6.59 6.00 -2.29
C PRO A 320 -7.57 5.22 -1.40
N VAL A 321 -8.18 5.89 -0.42
CA VAL A 321 -9.11 5.31 0.54
C VAL A 321 -10.56 5.54 0.14
N HIS A 322 -10.93 6.80 -0.10
CA HIS A 322 -12.33 7.23 -0.22
C HIS A 322 -12.86 7.27 -1.66
N ASP A 323 -12.03 6.93 -2.65
CA ASP A 323 -12.36 7.07 -4.07
C ASP A 323 -12.54 8.55 -4.47
N VAL A 324 -13.42 8.86 -5.43
CA VAL A 324 -13.75 10.23 -5.85
C VAL A 324 -14.47 10.98 -4.73
N ILE A 325 -13.88 12.08 -4.27
CA ILE A 325 -14.47 12.97 -3.25
C ILE A 325 -14.27 14.45 -3.63
N PRO A 326 -15.09 15.39 -3.12
CA PRO A 326 -14.86 16.81 -3.30
C PRO A 326 -13.46 17.27 -2.85
N GLY A 327 -12.85 18.20 -3.59
CA GLY A 327 -11.47 18.67 -3.40
C GLY A 327 -11.18 19.16 -1.97
N VAL A 328 -12.13 19.87 -1.37
CA VAL A 328 -12.06 20.39 0.01
C VAL A 328 -11.73 19.32 1.06
N PHE A 329 -12.11 18.05 0.87
CA PHE A 329 -11.77 16.98 1.80
C PHE A 329 -10.27 16.66 1.83
N MET A 330 -9.55 16.87 0.73
CA MET A 330 -8.08 16.78 0.71
C MET A 330 -7.47 17.85 1.61
N HIS A 331 -7.95 19.10 1.52
CA HIS A 331 -7.50 20.20 2.38
C HIS A 331 -7.79 19.92 3.85
N ALA A 332 -8.97 19.36 4.15
CA ALA A 332 -9.34 18.97 5.49
C ALA A 332 -8.46 17.85 6.06
N MET A 333 -8.18 16.81 5.28
CA MET A 333 -7.28 15.73 5.68
C MET A 333 -5.84 16.24 5.86
N ALA A 334 -5.38 17.15 5.00
CA ALA A 334 -4.08 17.78 5.13
C ALA A 334 -3.96 18.58 6.44
N LEU A 335 -4.97 19.38 6.79
CA LEU A 335 -4.97 20.11 8.06
C LEU A 335 -4.96 19.14 9.24
N ASP A 336 -5.78 18.09 9.20
CA ASP A 336 -5.84 17.08 10.25
C ASP A 336 -4.48 16.37 10.45
N ASN A 337 -3.77 16.02 9.36
CA ASN A 337 -2.41 15.49 9.42
C ASN A 337 -1.45 16.47 10.11
N LEU A 338 -1.54 17.77 9.83
CA LEU A 338 -0.70 18.79 10.49
C LEU A 338 -1.07 19.01 11.96
N LEU A 339 -2.36 18.94 12.32
CA LEU A 339 -2.79 19.02 13.72
C LEU A 339 -2.31 17.81 14.52
N THR A 340 -2.38 16.62 13.92
CA THR A 340 -2.01 15.35 14.54
C THR A 340 -0.51 15.17 14.66
N TYR A 341 0.24 15.41 13.58
CA TYR A 341 1.68 15.14 13.54
C TYR A 341 2.55 16.38 13.81
N ARG A 342 2.00 17.59 13.70
CA ARG A 342 2.74 18.86 13.86
C ARG A 342 3.98 18.89 12.96
N ASP A 343 5.16 19.13 13.51
CA ASP A 343 6.46 19.16 12.83
C ASP A 343 6.97 17.76 12.42
N HIS A 344 6.35 16.69 12.91
CA HIS A 344 6.63 15.29 12.57
C HIS A 344 5.69 14.75 11.47
N TYR A 345 5.14 15.63 10.62
CA TYR A 345 4.30 15.19 9.51
C TYR A 345 5.07 14.25 8.57
N LYS A 346 4.36 13.28 8.00
CA LYS A 346 4.98 12.30 7.10
C LYS A 346 5.40 12.98 5.81
N ARG A 347 6.65 12.79 5.37
CA ARG A 347 7.21 13.45 4.18
C ARG A 347 7.09 12.56 2.94
N ALA A 348 6.70 13.16 1.82
CA ALA A 348 6.60 12.48 0.53
C ALA A 348 7.99 12.41 -0.12
N LEU A 349 8.81 11.48 0.38
CA LEU A 349 10.14 11.23 -0.15
C LEU A 349 10.09 10.39 -1.43
N GLU A 350 11.13 10.47 -2.24
CA GLU A 350 11.34 9.57 -3.39
C GLU A 350 12.69 8.86 -3.25
N TRP A 351 12.83 7.69 -3.89
CA TRP A 351 14.09 6.95 -3.97
C TRP A 351 15.01 7.57 -5.05
N GLU A 352 15.82 8.54 -4.63
CA GLU A 352 16.93 9.07 -5.42
C GLU A 352 18.17 8.15 -5.34
N ILE A 353 19.21 8.41 -6.17
CA ILE A 353 20.49 7.66 -6.12
C ILE A 353 21.11 7.77 -4.72
N TRP A 354 20.98 8.96 -4.13
CA TRP A 354 21.43 9.29 -2.78
C TRP A 354 20.19 9.58 -1.95
N PRO A 355 19.43 8.55 -1.54
CA PRO A 355 18.19 8.78 -0.84
C PRO A 355 18.49 9.41 0.53
N PRO A 356 17.56 10.22 1.08
CA PRO A 356 17.71 10.80 2.41
C PRO A 356 18.11 9.75 3.46
N ASN A 357 18.94 10.14 4.44
CA ASN A 357 19.47 9.22 5.47
C ASN A 357 18.39 8.38 6.15
N VAL A 358 17.18 8.94 6.32
CA VAL A 358 16.05 8.24 6.91
C VAL A 358 15.62 7.00 6.11
N LEU A 359 15.68 7.06 4.77
CA LEU A 359 15.37 5.93 3.91
C LEU A 359 16.45 4.85 3.98
N TRP A 360 17.72 5.21 4.21
CA TRP A 360 18.79 4.23 4.47
C TRP A 360 18.60 3.50 5.79
N LEU A 361 18.30 4.25 6.85
CA LEU A 361 18.09 3.73 8.20
C LEU A 361 16.87 2.82 8.28
N LEU A 362 15.88 3.00 7.42
CA LEU A 362 14.71 2.13 7.31
C LEU A 362 14.94 0.98 6.31
N GLY A 363 15.59 1.28 5.19
CA GLY A 363 15.96 0.38 4.10
C GLY A 363 16.72 -0.86 4.54
N ILE A 364 17.88 -0.62 5.15
CA ILE A 364 18.83 -1.67 5.50
C ILE A 364 18.20 -2.66 6.50
N PRO A 365 17.61 -2.23 7.64
CA PRO A 365 17.03 -3.16 8.61
C PRO A 365 15.90 -4.01 8.03
N ILE A 366 15.04 -3.45 7.16
CA ILE A 366 13.94 -4.21 6.54
C ILE A 366 14.49 -5.30 5.62
N VAL A 367 15.46 -4.96 4.77
CA VAL A 367 16.12 -5.95 3.90
C VAL A 367 16.83 -7.01 4.75
N MET A 368 17.52 -6.61 5.81
CA MET A 368 18.19 -7.52 6.74
C MET A 368 17.20 -8.44 7.46
N ALA A 369 16.08 -7.91 7.94
CA ALA A 369 15.04 -8.67 8.61
C ALA A 369 14.41 -9.69 7.67
N ALA A 370 14.11 -9.32 6.43
CA ALA A 370 13.59 -10.25 5.42
C ALA A 370 14.56 -11.43 5.18
N HIS A 371 15.86 -11.15 5.07
CA HIS A 371 16.90 -12.18 4.92
C HIS A 371 17.03 -13.05 6.18
N PHE A 372 17.02 -12.43 7.37
CA PHE A 372 17.13 -13.14 8.64
C PHE A 372 15.93 -14.07 8.86
N LEU A 373 14.71 -13.61 8.60
CA LEU A 373 13.49 -14.41 8.69
C LEU A 373 13.53 -15.61 7.75
N HIS A 374 14.05 -15.42 6.54
CA HIS A 374 14.25 -16.52 5.60
C HIS A 374 15.22 -17.57 6.16
N TRP A 375 16.38 -17.13 6.63
CA TRP A 375 17.37 -18.00 7.25
C TRP A 375 16.80 -18.73 8.46
N LEU A 376 16.09 -18.02 9.33
CA LEU A 376 15.44 -18.58 10.51
C LEU A 376 14.40 -19.63 10.13
N ALA A 377 13.58 -19.38 9.11
CA ALA A 377 12.60 -20.34 8.60
C ALA A 377 13.26 -21.61 8.07
N GLN A 378 14.36 -21.50 7.30
CA GLN A 378 15.12 -22.65 6.83
C GLN A 378 15.72 -23.45 7.99
N TRP A 379 16.32 -22.77 8.96
CA TRP A 379 16.89 -23.37 10.16
C TRP A 379 15.83 -24.08 11.01
N LEU A 380 14.67 -23.46 11.21
CA LEU A 380 13.56 -24.01 11.98
C LEU A 380 13.01 -25.28 11.34
N VAL A 381 12.86 -25.30 10.01
CA VAL A 381 12.46 -26.51 9.25
C VAL A 381 13.46 -27.65 9.47
N LEU A 382 14.76 -27.37 9.48
CA LEU A 382 15.80 -28.37 9.73
C LEU A 382 15.76 -28.89 11.17
N ARG A 383 15.56 -28.02 12.17
CA ARG A 383 15.43 -28.43 13.57
C ARG A 383 14.17 -29.23 13.85
N LEU A 384 13.02 -28.76 13.35
CA LEU A 384 11.72 -29.40 13.58
C LEU A 384 11.65 -30.81 12.96
N ARG A 385 12.37 -31.08 11.86
CA ARG A 385 12.52 -32.43 11.28
C ARG A 385 13.09 -33.47 12.25
N GLY A 386 13.82 -33.03 13.28
CA GLY A 386 14.44 -33.91 14.27
C GLY A 386 13.54 -34.27 15.45
N LEU A 387 12.40 -33.58 15.65
CA LEU A 387 11.64 -33.67 16.90
C LEU A 387 10.66 -34.85 16.96
N THR A 388 9.97 -35.18 15.86
CA THR A 388 8.99 -36.29 15.87
C THR A 388 9.01 -37.10 14.56
N PRO A 389 8.63 -38.38 14.59
CA PRO A 389 8.48 -39.19 13.37
C PRO A 389 7.49 -38.57 12.37
N TRP A 390 6.46 -37.89 12.88
CA TRP A 390 5.46 -37.19 12.08
C TRP A 390 6.04 -35.96 11.38
N THR A 391 6.76 -35.10 12.10
CA THR A 391 7.45 -33.93 11.52
C THR A 391 8.53 -34.35 10.53
N ARG A 392 9.27 -35.43 10.79
CA ARG A 392 10.21 -36.04 9.84
C ARG A 392 9.51 -36.47 8.54
N ARG A 393 8.29 -37.00 8.60
CA ARG A 393 7.54 -37.43 7.40
C ARG A 393 6.99 -36.25 6.57
N TRP A 394 6.50 -35.20 7.23
CA TRP A 394 5.84 -34.08 6.57
C TRP A 394 6.78 -32.91 6.18
N LEU A 395 7.88 -32.70 6.89
CA LEU A 395 8.84 -31.62 6.59
C LEU A 395 9.94 -32.03 5.61
N VAL A 396 10.05 -33.32 5.26
CA VAL A 396 10.92 -33.82 4.18
C VAL A 396 10.56 -33.12 2.86
N PRO A 397 11.55 -32.77 2.00
CA PRO A 397 11.26 -32.11 0.73
C PRO A 397 10.19 -32.90 -0.03
N PRO A 398 9.12 -32.27 -0.56
CA PRO A 398 8.04 -32.99 -1.22
C PRO A 398 8.49 -33.91 -2.37
N GLN A 399 9.65 -33.63 -2.96
CA GLN A 399 10.32 -34.48 -3.95
C GLN A 399 10.67 -35.89 -3.44
N GLN A 400 10.73 -36.07 -2.12
CA GLN A 400 11.05 -37.33 -1.44
C GLN A 400 9.80 -37.99 -0.83
N TRP A 401 8.61 -37.40 -1.01
CA TRP A 401 7.36 -38.04 -0.57
C TRP A 401 7.08 -39.26 -1.45
N ARG A 402 6.88 -40.40 -0.80
CA ARG A 402 6.41 -41.64 -1.44
C ARG A 402 4.99 -41.90 -0.97
N PHE A 403 4.01 -41.70 -1.85
CA PHE A 403 2.64 -42.12 -1.58
C PHE A 403 2.57 -43.62 -1.82
N SER A 404 2.77 -44.40 -0.76
CA SER A 404 2.44 -45.82 -0.78
C SER A 404 0.94 -45.94 -1.00
N ALA A 405 0.52 -46.24 -2.24
CA ALA A 405 -0.79 -46.81 -2.47
C ALA A 405 -0.93 -48.02 -1.54
N ALA A 406 -2.11 -48.19 -0.92
CA ALA A 406 -2.48 -49.42 -0.23
C ALA A 406 -2.04 -50.64 -1.08
N PRO A 407 -1.66 -51.78 -0.46
CA PRO A 407 -1.08 -52.90 -1.18
C PRO A 407 -2.06 -53.37 -2.26
N LEU A 408 -1.85 -52.90 -3.49
CA LEU A 408 -2.29 -53.60 -4.67
C LEU A 408 -1.47 -54.89 -4.62
N ALA A 409 -2.17 -55.99 -4.38
CA ALA A 409 -1.61 -57.33 -4.44
C ALA A 409 -0.64 -57.42 -5.63
N ASP A 410 0.61 -57.71 -5.30
CA ASP A 410 1.73 -58.07 -6.17
C ASP A 410 2.01 -57.18 -7.40
N GLY A 411 3.05 -56.34 -7.31
CA GLY A 411 3.83 -55.91 -8.50
C GLY A 411 3.69 -54.46 -8.99
N ALA A 412 3.07 -53.54 -8.26
CA ALA A 412 2.80 -52.16 -8.73
C ALA A 412 4.01 -51.18 -8.75
N ALA A 413 5.27 -51.66 -8.68
CA ALA A 413 6.44 -50.80 -8.85
C ALA A 413 6.76 -50.52 -10.33
N ASP A 414 6.49 -51.49 -11.20
CA ASP A 414 6.81 -51.39 -12.62
C ASP A 414 5.62 -50.88 -13.45
N PRO A 415 5.87 -50.13 -14.54
CA PRO A 415 4.82 -49.75 -15.47
C PRO A 415 4.18 -51.00 -16.10
N PRO A 416 2.86 -51.00 -16.38
CA PRO A 416 2.22 -52.11 -17.07
C PRO A 416 2.80 -52.33 -18.48
N PRO A 417 2.66 -53.53 -19.06
CA PRO A 417 3.35 -53.95 -20.28
C PRO A 417 3.26 -52.97 -21.47
N PRO A 418 2.10 -52.35 -21.81
CA PRO A 418 2.03 -51.43 -22.94
C PRO A 418 2.76 -50.10 -22.66
N LEU A 419 2.87 -49.67 -21.40
CA LEU A 419 3.68 -48.52 -21.00
C LEU A 419 5.19 -48.83 -21.06
N ARG A 420 5.62 -50.04 -20.67
CA ARG A 420 7.02 -50.49 -20.87
C ARG A 420 7.37 -50.53 -22.36
N ALA A 421 6.52 -51.13 -23.18
CA ALA A 421 6.73 -51.24 -24.62
C ALA A 421 6.79 -49.86 -25.30
N LEU A 422 5.99 -48.89 -24.84
CA LEU A 422 6.06 -47.50 -25.34
C LEU A 422 7.40 -46.84 -25.01
N SER A 423 7.98 -47.09 -23.83
CA SER A 423 9.27 -46.50 -23.42
C SER A 423 10.48 -46.99 -24.22
N THR A 424 10.36 -48.15 -24.87
CA THR A 424 11.41 -48.77 -25.71
C THR A 424 11.11 -48.66 -27.20
N ALA A 425 9.97 -48.08 -27.60
CA ALA A 425 9.52 -48.03 -28.99
C ALA A 425 10.22 -46.91 -29.78
N HIS A 426 10.83 -47.29 -30.91
CA HIS A 426 11.47 -46.39 -31.85
C HIS A 426 10.60 -46.23 -33.11
N GLY A 427 10.23 -45.00 -33.44
CA GLY A 427 9.48 -44.65 -34.65
C GLY A 427 8.01 -44.22 -34.42
N PRO A 428 7.51 -43.23 -35.19
CA PRO A 428 6.25 -42.54 -34.89
C PRO A 428 4.99 -43.42 -35.06
N LEU A 429 4.99 -44.35 -36.02
CA LEU A 429 3.87 -45.27 -36.25
C LEU A 429 3.75 -46.33 -35.14
N ALA A 430 4.88 -46.84 -34.65
CA ALA A 430 4.93 -47.79 -33.54
C ALA A 430 4.48 -47.13 -32.23
N GLN A 431 4.96 -45.91 -31.97
CA GLN A 431 4.53 -45.11 -30.82
C GLN A 431 3.04 -44.76 -30.87
N GLY A 432 2.49 -44.41 -32.05
CA GLY A 432 1.06 -44.11 -32.22
C GLY A 432 0.13 -45.30 -31.93
N ARG A 433 0.50 -46.52 -32.36
CA ARG A 433 -0.25 -47.74 -32.03
C ARG A 433 -0.16 -48.09 -30.54
N LEU A 434 1.03 -47.97 -29.95
CA LEU A 434 1.26 -48.24 -28.54
C LEU A 434 0.54 -47.23 -27.63
N LEU A 435 0.49 -45.95 -28.01
CA LEU A 435 -0.30 -44.93 -27.31
C LEU A 435 -1.79 -45.30 -27.25
N ARG A 436 -2.39 -45.75 -28.36
CA ARG A 436 -3.78 -46.24 -28.35
C ARG A 436 -3.95 -47.43 -27.41
N SER A 437 -2.99 -48.35 -27.37
CA SER A 437 -3.03 -49.51 -26.46
C SER A 437 -2.92 -49.12 -24.97
N VAL A 438 -2.12 -48.10 -24.66
CA VAL A 438 -1.98 -47.52 -23.31
C VAL A 438 -3.28 -46.87 -22.84
N PHE A 439 -4.00 -46.16 -23.72
CA PHE A 439 -5.28 -45.54 -23.38
C PHE A 439 -6.45 -46.54 -23.36
N ALA A 440 -6.38 -47.64 -24.12
CA ALA A 440 -7.40 -48.69 -24.10
C ALA A 440 -7.33 -49.53 -22.81
N ASP A 441 -6.11 -49.84 -22.34
CA ASP A 441 -5.89 -50.67 -21.17
C ASP A 441 -6.31 -49.99 -19.85
N ARG A 442 -7.05 -50.71 -19.00
CA ARG A 442 -7.53 -50.19 -17.70
C ARG A 442 -6.39 -50.09 -16.69
N ALA A 443 -5.44 -51.03 -16.70
CA ALA A 443 -4.33 -51.04 -15.76
C ALA A 443 -3.38 -49.87 -16.02
N SER A 444 -3.07 -49.60 -17.29
CA SER A 444 -2.27 -48.45 -17.74
C SER A 444 -2.91 -47.12 -17.40
N ARG A 445 -4.22 -46.96 -17.62
CA ARG A 445 -4.96 -45.75 -17.22
C ARG A 445 -4.94 -45.53 -15.71
N ARG A 446 -5.15 -46.58 -14.90
CA ARG A 446 -5.09 -46.50 -13.43
C ARG A 446 -3.69 -46.18 -12.92
N TRP A 447 -2.65 -46.75 -13.54
CA TRP A 447 -1.26 -46.46 -13.17
C TRP A 447 -0.88 -45.01 -13.51
N LEU A 448 -1.22 -44.54 -14.72
CA LEU A 448 -1.03 -43.14 -15.13
C LEU A 448 -1.81 -42.18 -14.24
N SER A 449 -3.06 -42.47 -13.88
CA SER A 449 -3.85 -41.58 -13.01
C SER A 449 -3.28 -41.49 -11.60
N LEU A 450 -2.81 -42.61 -11.02
CA LEU A 450 -2.14 -42.61 -9.72
C LEU A 450 -0.80 -41.86 -9.74
N LYS A 451 0.02 -42.04 -10.77
CA LYS A 451 1.29 -41.31 -10.91
C LYS A 451 1.08 -39.82 -11.17
N THR A 452 0.07 -39.47 -11.97
CA THR A 452 -0.31 -38.07 -12.21
C THR A 452 -0.84 -37.44 -10.92
N ALA A 453 -1.70 -38.14 -10.16
CA ALA A 453 -2.19 -37.67 -8.86
C ALA A 453 -1.04 -37.48 -7.86
N GLU A 454 -0.11 -38.43 -7.76
CA GLU A 454 1.10 -38.31 -6.92
C GLU A 454 1.91 -37.04 -7.29
N LYS A 455 2.17 -36.83 -8.58
CA LYS A 455 2.90 -35.62 -9.04
C LYS A 455 2.11 -34.34 -8.77
N LEU A 456 0.80 -34.33 -8.98
CA LEU A 456 -0.06 -33.19 -8.68
C LEU A 456 -0.06 -32.85 -7.19
N VAL A 457 -0.11 -33.84 -6.30
CA VAL A 457 -0.04 -33.61 -4.85
C VAL A 457 1.32 -33.05 -4.45
N ILE A 458 2.43 -33.55 -5.01
CA ILE A 458 3.77 -33.00 -4.75
C ILE A 458 3.87 -31.54 -5.22
N VAL A 459 3.40 -31.26 -6.44
CA VAL A 459 3.38 -29.89 -6.98
C VAL A 459 2.50 -28.99 -6.11
N ALA A 460 1.29 -29.42 -5.76
CA ALA A 460 0.38 -28.68 -4.89
C ALA A 460 0.98 -28.42 -3.49
N ALA A 461 1.69 -29.38 -2.91
CA ALA A 461 2.35 -29.19 -1.63
C ALA A 461 3.54 -28.23 -1.72
N LEU A 462 4.33 -28.30 -2.80
CA LEU A 462 5.42 -27.36 -3.05
C LEU A 462 4.89 -25.93 -3.27
N THR A 463 3.84 -25.78 -4.06
CA THR A 463 3.22 -24.47 -4.29
C THR A 463 2.60 -23.93 -3.01
N LEU A 464 1.88 -24.74 -2.23
CA LEU A 464 1.30 -24.33 -0.95
C LEU A 464 2.38 -23.93 0.05
N ARG A 465 3.47 -24.69 0.16
CA ARG A 465 4.60 -24.34 1.03
C ARG A 465 5.25 -23.02 0.61
N LYS A 466 5.49 -22.81 -0.69
CA LYS A 466 6.06 -21.56 -1.20
C LYS A 466 5.10 -20.40 -0.95
N ALA A 467 3.81 -20.58 -1.21
CA ALA A 467 2.77 -19.59 -0.93
C ALA A 467 2.68 -19.23 0.56
N ALA A 468 2.72 -20.21 1.46
CA ALA A 468 2.73 -19.99 2.90
C ALA A 468 3.98 -19.22 3.36
N THR A 469 5.15 -19.52 2.78
CA THR A 469 6.40 -18.81 3.09
C THR A 469 6.32 -17.35 2.63
N ILE A 470 5.84 -17.13 1.40
CA ILE A 470 5.60 -15.81 0.83
C ILE A 470 4.65 -15.03 1.75
N LEU A 471 3.49 -15.60 2.07
CA LEU A 471 2.47 -14.95 2.89
C LEU A 471 2.99 -14.58 4.28
N LEU A 472 3.67 -15.50 4.97
CA LEU A 472 4.27 -15.23 6.27
C LEU A 472 5.34 -14.13 6.18
N SER A 473 6.24 -14.20 5.19
CA SER A 473 7.27 -13.18 5.01
C SER A 473 6.67 -11.80 4.72
N SER A 474 5.63 -11.73 3.88
CA SER A 474 4.91 -10.48 3.59
C SER A 474 4.23 -9.93 4.83
N MET A 475 3.57 -10.77 5.63
CA MET A 475 2.90 -10.34 6.86
C MET A 475 3.90 -9.77 7.87
N VAL A 476 5.05 -10.41 8.05
CA VAL A 476 6.07 -9.93 8.99
C VAL A 476 6.70 -8.63 8.48
N VAL A 477 7.05 -8.53 7.19
CA VAL A 477 7.59 -7.29 6.61
C VAL A 477 6.56 -6.17 6.71
N MET A 478 5.29 -6.42 6.41
CA MET A 478 4.20 -5.45 6.56
C MET A 478 4.07 -4.98 8.02
N TYR A 479 4.14 -5.91 8.99
CA TYR A 479 4.10 -5.56 10.40
C TYR A 479 5.29 -4.67 10.82
N ILE A 480 6.50 -5.01 10.39
CA ILE A 480 7.70 -4.19 10.62
C ILE A 480 7.53 -2.80 10.01
N VAL A 481 7.00 -2.73 8.80
CA VAL A 481 6.70 -1.47 8.10
C VAL A 481 5.70 -0.62 8.89
N LEU A 482 4.60 -1.20 9.36
CA LEU A 482 3.59 -0.49 10.15
C LEU A 482 4.17 0.08 11.43
N VAL A 483 4.96 -0.72 12.15
CA VAL A 483 5.64 -0.27 13.36
C VAL A 483 6.63 0.85 13.01
N ALA A 484 7.47 0.67 11.98
CA ALA A 484 8.45 1.68 11.56
C ALA A 484 7.79 3.01 11.16
N GLN A 485 6.61 2.97 10.53
CA GLN A 485 5.85 4.16 10.14
C GLN A 485 5.39 5.02 11.32
N GLU A 486 5.20 4.44 12.50
CA GLU A 486 4.88 5.22 13.71
C GLU A 486 6.07 6.10 14.15
N TRP A 487 7.29 5.60 13.99
CA TRP A 487 8.52 6.27 14.45
C TRP A 487 9.20 7.14 13.39
N VAL A 488 8.84 6.97 12.12
CA VAL A 488 9.55 7.57 11.00
C VAL A 488 8.64 8.51 10.22
N ASP A 489 9.13 9.72 9.94
CA ASP A 489 8.39 10.79 9.28
C ASP A 489 8.43 10.65 7.75
N VAL A 490 8.08 9.47 7.25
CA VAL A 490 8.10 9.10 5.83
C VAL A 490 6.75 8.54 5.42
N GLY A 491 6.28 8.95 4.25
CA GLY A 491 5.01 8.49 3.68
C GLY A 491 4.96 7.01 3.33
N THR A 492 3.78 6.54 2.96
CA THR A 492 3.53 5.12 2.66
C THR A 492 4.26 4.62 1.42
N LEU A 493 4.29 5.41 0.34
CA LEU A 493 4.83 4.96 -0.96
C LEU A 493 6.30 4.49 -0.90
N PRO A 494 7.27 5.26 -0.35
CA PRO A 494 8.67 4.83 -0.31
C PRO A 494 8.88 3.55 0.48
N ILE A 495 8.08 3.36 1.52
CA ILE A 495 8.18 2.20 2.41
C ILE A 495 7.59 0.96 1.72
N VAL A 496 6.47 1.11 1.01
CA VAL A 496 5.91 0.04 0.17
C VAL A 496 6.92 -0.39 -0.89
N ASP A 497 7.50 0.57 -1.61
CA ASP A 497 8.48 0.28 -2.67
C ASP A 497 9.64 -0.56 -2.15
N LEU A 498 10.21 -0.15 -1.01
CA LEU A 498 11.26 -0.88 -0.35
C LEU A 498 10.83 -2.31 0.04
N ALA A 499 9.67 -2.44 0.67
CA ALA A 499 9.15 -3.74 1.09
C ALA A 499 8.90 -4.67 -0.11
N VAL A 500 8.29 -4.16 -1.17
CA VAL A 500 8.01 -4.90 -2.40
C VAL A 500 9.31 -5.32 -3.07
N MET A 501 10.30 -4.44 -3.20
CA MET A 501 11.58 -4.79 -3.81
C MET A 501 12.38 -5.78 -2.96
N ALA A 502 12.39 -5.61 -1.63
CA ALA A 502 13.04 -6.55 -0.71
C ALA A 502 12.41 -7.94 -0.81
N LEU A 503 11.08 -8.01 -0.87
CA LEU A 503 10.35 -9.27 -1.05
C LEU A 503 10.53 -9.86 -2.45
N ALA A 504 10.54 -9.04 -3.51
CA ALA A 504 10.74 -9.50 -4.89
C ALA A 504 12.15 -10.08 -5.10
N ALA A 505 13.18 -9.36 -4.64
CA ALA A 505 14.57 -9.84 -4.65
C ALA A 505 14.70 -11.18 -3.91
N HIS A 506 13.94 -11.33 -2.83
CA HIS A 506 13.87 -12.57 -2.06
C HIS A 506 13.15 -13.70 -2.82
N TRP A 507 11.96 -13.45 -3.36
CA TRP A 507 11.13 -14.49 -3.98
C TRP A 507 11.72 -15.03 -5.27
N LEU A 508 12.35 -14.17 -6.06
CA LEU A 508 12.94 -14.50 -7.36
C LEU A 508 14.35 -15.11 -7.25
N GLY A 509 14.93 -15.19 -6.04
CA GLY A 509 16.27 -15.78 -5.83
C GLY A 509 17.38 -15.00 -6.53
N TRP A 510 17.16 -13.70 -6.80
CA TRP A 510 18.12 -12.83 -7.46
C TRP A 510 19.39 -12.68 -6.64
N THR A 511 19.27 -12.64 -5.31
CA THR A 511 20.41 -12.60 -4.38
C THR A 511 21.33 -13.80 -4.55
N ASP A 512 20.80 -15.02 -4.65
CA ASP A 512 21.57 -16.24 -4.87
C ASP A 512 22.22 -16.27 -6.26
N THR A 513 21.55 -15.70 -7.25
CA THR A 513 22.03 -15.66 -8.64
C THR A 513 23.20 -14.68 -8.77
N VAL A 514 23.04 -13.48 -8.20
CA VAL A 514 24.06 -12.42 -8.20
C VAL A 514 25.26 -12.79 -7.33
N THR A 515 25.05 -13.38 -6.16
CA THR A 515 26.16 -13.84 -5.31
C THR A 515 26.94 -15.01 -5.93
N LYS A 516 26.29 -15.93 -6.65
CA LYS A 516 26.99 -16.97 -7.43
C LYS A 516 27.75 -16.40 -8.61
N PHE A 517 27.22 -15.37 -9.25
CA PHE A 517 27.87 -14.68 -10.36
C PHE A 517 29.11 -13.90 -9.90
N LEU A 518 29.01 -13.15 -8.80
CA LEU A 518 30.10 -12.32 -8.27
C LEU A 518 31.10 -13.10 -7.40
N GLY A 519 30.66 -14.16 -6.72
CA GLY A 519 31.45 -14.93 -5.75
C GLY A 519 32.26 -16.10 -6.33
N GLY A 520 32.05 -16.44 -7.61
CA GLY A 520 32.64 -17.63 -8.24
C GLY A 520 32.08 -18.93 -7.65
N LYS A 521 32.05 -20.00 -8.46
CA LYS A 521 31.63 -21.32 -7.94
C LYS A 521 32.58 -21.72 -6.81
N PRO A 522 32.07 -22.18 -5.64
CA PRO A 522 32.93 -22.79 -4.64
C PRO A 522 33.68 -23.95 -5.31
N LYS A 523 35.01 -23.94 -5.24
CA LYS A 523 35.84 -25.06 -5.68
C LYS A 523 35.31 -26.29 -4.95
N ALA A 524 34.88 -27.30 -5.70
CA ALA A 524 34.54 -28.60 -5.13
C ALA A 524 35.77 -29.09 -4.36
N ASP A 525 35.61 -29.32 -3.06
CA ASP A 525 36.68 -29.83 -2.21
C ASP A 525 37.23 -31.12 -2.81
N ALA A 526 38.54 -31.12 -3.04
CA ALA A 526 39.32 -32.24 -3.49
C ALA A 526 39.39 -33.29 -2.38
N THR A 527 38.31 -34.06 -2.23
CA THR A 527 38.29 -35.28 -1.42
C THR A 527 37.64 -36.39 -2.24
N THR A 528 38.32 -36.77 -3.31
CA THR A 528 38.16 -38.09 -3.93
C THR A 528 39.57 -38.65 -4.05
N PRO A 529 39.94 -39.69 -3.28
CA PRO A 529 41.21 -40.37 -3.51
C PRO A 529 41.19 -40.98 -4.92
N PRO A 530 42.30 -40.95 -5.66
CA PRO A 530 42.36 -41.58 -6.98
C PRO A 530 42.02 -43.06 -6.87
N GLN A 531 41.13 -43.55 -7.74
CA GLN A 531 40.82 -44.96 -7.88
C GLN A 531 42.12 -45.74 -8.19
N ALA A 532 42.39 -46.76 -7.39
CA ALA A 532 43.50 -47.68 -7.65
C ALA A 532 43.23 -48.44 -8.97
N PRO A 533 44.28 -48.68 -9.79
CA PRO A 533 44.12 -49.38 -11.06
C PRO A 533 43.68 -50.84 -10.86
N PRO A 534 42.91 -51.41 -11.79
CA PRO A 534 42.40 -52.78 -11.68
C PRO A 534 43.54 -53.81 -11.75
N GLN A 535 43.57 -54.74 -10.80
CA GLN A 535 44.48 -55.89 -10.84
C GLN A 535 44.12 -56.83 -12.01
N PRO A 536 45.10 -57.36 -12.74
CA PRO A 536 44.86 -58.31 -13.82
C PRO A 536 44.52 -59.70 -13.27
N SER A 537 43.45 -60.26 -13.82
CA SER A 537 42.97 -61.63 -13.63
C SER A 537 44.05 -62.67 -13.95
N ALA A 538 44.35 -63.53 -12.98
CA ALA A 538 45.20 -64.70 -13.16
C ALA A 538 44.57 -65.68 -14.18
N LYS A 539 45.37 -66.10 -15.16
CA LYS A 539 45.07 -67.24 -16.03
C LYS A 539 45.27 -68.56 -15.26
N PRO A 540 44.51 -69.63 -15.57
CA PRO A 540 44.82 -70.97 -15.09
C PRO A 540 46.00 -71.56 -15.88
N GLN A 541 46.95 -72.18 -15.19
CA GLN A 541 47.89 -73.14 -15.77
C GLN A 541 47.34 -74.56 -15.56
N GLU A 542 47.74 -75.44 -16.49
CA GLU A 542 47.31 -76.82 -16.79
C GLU A 542 46.92 -77.73 -15.62
#